data_AF-A0A1L5F464-F1
#
_entry.id   AF-A0A1L5F464-F1
#
_cell.length_a   1.000
_cell.length_b   1.000
_cell.length_c   1.000
_cell.angle_alpha   90.00
_cell.angle_beta   90.00
_cell.angle_gamma   90.00
#
_symmetry.space_group_name_H-M   'P 1'
#
loop_
_entity.id
_entity.type
_entity.pdbx_description
1 polymer ?
#
loop_
_entity_poly.entity_id
_entity_poly.type
_entity_poly.pdbx_seq_one_letter_code
_entity_poly.pdbx_strand_id
1 'polypeptide(L)'
;MFVSGLLWDSNKIINKKELSEKYLPSDIQTYSNIASFTVPDNEVFVLGDNRPNSYDSRYLGSIPISRIKAKMLCDINNIFR
;
A
#
# COMPACT_ATOMS: atom_id res chain seq x y z
N MET A 1 0.15 -1.43 -2.80
CA MET A 1 1.23 -0.64 -3.44
C MET A 1 0.58 0.36 -4.36
N PHE A 2 0.92 1.64 -4.20
CA PHE A 2 0.38 2.76 -4.97
C PHE A 2 1.52 3.44 -5.73
N VAL A 3 1.30 3.76 -7.00
CA VAL A 3 2.32 4.29 -7.91
C VAL A 3 1.99 5.75 -8.23
N SER A 4 3.00 6.62 -8.20
CA SER A 4 3.08 8.02 -8.69
C SER A 4 1.76 8.78 -8.98
N GLY A 5 1.59 9.96 -8.37
CA GLY A 5 0.46 10.85 -8.67
C GLY A 5 -0.87 10.45 -8.02
N LEU A 6 -0.80 9.59 -6.99
CA LEU A 6 -1.95 9.17 -6.19
C LEU A 6 -2.00 9.97 -4.89
N LEU A 7 -3.16 10.54 -4.59
CA LEU A 7 -3.51 11.08 -3.29
C LEU A 7 -4.00 9.93 -2.41
N TRP A 8 -3.23 9.60 -1.38
CA TRP A 8 -3.62 8.63 -0.37
C TRP A 8 -4.29 9.33 0.81
N ASP A 9 -5.43 8.81 1.27
CA ASP A 9 -6.11 9.18 2.51
C ASP A 9 -6.15 7.98 3.47
N SER A 10 -6.04 8.26 4.76
CA SER A 10 -6.31 7.36 5.89
C SER A 10 -7.58 6.50 5.74
N ASN A 11 -8.60 6.98 5.02
CA ASN A 11 -9.85 6.26 4.75
C ASN A 11 -9.83 5.36 3.49
N LYS A 12 -8.67 4.87 3.05
CA LYS A 12 -8.53 4.00 1.85
C LYS A 12 -9.00 4.68 0.54
N ILE A 13 -8.98 6.01 0.49
CA ILE A 13 -9.34 6.77 -0.70
C ILE A 13 -8.09 7.04 -1.52
N ILE A 14 -8.14 6.70 -2.80
CA ILE A 14 -7.08 6.97 -3.77
C ILE A 14 -7.66 7.77 -4.92
N ASN A 15 -7.18 9.01 -5.10
CA ASN A 15 -7.69 9.91 -6.14
C ASN A 15 -9.23 10.01 -6.13
N LYS A 16 -9.82 10.11 -4.93
CA LYS A 16 -11.28 10.19 -4.69
C LYS A 16 -12.08 8.92 -5.04
N LYS A 17 -11.42 7.78 -5.29
CA LYS A 17 -12.07 6.48 -5.45
C LYS A 17 -11.72 5.58 -4.27
N GLU A 18 -12.72 4.84 -3.78
CA GLU A 18 -12.52 3.83 -2.76
C GLU A 18 -11.71 2.66 -3.34
N LEU A 19 -10.67 2.25 -2.62
CA LEU A 19 -9.86 1.10 -3.00
C LEU A 19 -10.46 -0.19 -2.44
N SER A 20 -10.84 -1.11 -3.34
CA SER A 20 -11.22 -2.47 -2.94
C SER A 20 -9.97 -3.31 -2.66
N GLU A 21 -9.80 -3.74 -1.42
CA GLU A 21 -8.65 -4.56 -0.97
C GLU A 21 -9.10 -5.99 -0.62
N LYS A 22 -9.49 -6.79 -1.62
CA LYS A 22 -10.03 -8.16 -1.42
C LYS A 22 -9.08 -9.13 -0.72
N TYR A 23 -7.79 -8.82 -0.68
CA TYR A 23 -6.76 -9.60 0.01
C TYR A 23 -6.72 -9.36 1.53
N LEU A 24 -7.48 -8.39 2.04
CA LEU A 24 -7.59 -8.13 3.47
C LEU A 24 -8.89 -8.71 4.05
N PRO A 25 -8.86 -9.15 5.31
CA PRO A 25 -10.05 -9.31 6.14
C PRO A 25 -10.89 -8.02 6.16
N SER A 26 -12.21 -8.17 6.19
CA SER A 26 -13.16 -7.05 6.16
C SER A 26 -13.12 -6.15 7.40
N ASP A 27 -12.63 -6.68 8.51
CA ASP A 27 -12.51 -6.01 9.80
C ASP A 27 -11.17 -5.25 9.98
N ILE A 28 -10.23 -5.39 9.04
CA ILE A 28 -8.96 -4.67 9.10
C ILE A 28 -9.15 -3.18 8.75
N GLN A 29 -8.77 -2.34 9.72
CA GLN A 29 -8.67 -0.89 9.58
C GLN A 29 -7.24 -0.47 9.22
N THR A 30 -7.14 0.63 8.47
CA THR A 30 -5.87 1.27 8.15
C THR A 30 -5.71 2.49 9.03
N TYR A 31 -4.77 2.45 9.98
CA TYR A 31 -4.45 3.60 10.83
C TYR A 31 -3.25 4.36 10.28
N SER A 32 -3.32 5.68 10.26
CA SER A 32 -2.21 6.57 9.93
C SER A 32 -2.43 7.94 10.56
N ASN A 33 -1.35 8.59 10.95
CA ASN A 33 -1.37 9.99 11.42
C ASN A 33 -1.32 11.00 10.26
N ILE A 34 -1.17 10.51 9.03
CA ILE A 34 -1.13 11.32 7.82
C ILE A 34 -2.55 11.43 7.27
N ALA A 35 -3.11 12.64 7.26
CA ALA A 35 -4.45 12.87 6.71
C ALA A 35 -4.49 12.71 5.19
N SER A 36 -3.48 13.24 4.49
CA SER A 36 -3.32 13.09 3.05
C SER A 36 -1.85 13.04 2.66
N PHE A 37 -1.54 12.27 1.62
CA PHE A 37 -0.20 12.16 1.07
C PHE A 37 -0.24 12.11 -0.45
N THR A 38 0.51 12.99 -1.10
CA THR A 38 0.73 12.96 -2.55
C THR A 38 2.02 12.21 -2.85
N VAL A 39 1.94 11.10 -3.59
CA VAL A 39 3.14 10.34 -3.97
C VAL A 39 3.93 11.11 -5.04
N PRO A 40 5.21 11.47 -4.80
CA PRO A 40 6.05 12.11 -5.79
C PRO A 40 6.23 11.27 -7.06
N ASP A 41 6.65 11.93 -8.14
CA ASP A 41 7.02 11.24 -9.37
C ASP A 41 8.17 10.25 -9.12
N ASN A 42 8.13 9.10 -9.80
CA ASN A 42 9.09 8.01 -9.66
C ASN A 42 9.19 7.38 -8.26
N GLU A 43 8.17 7.57 -7.41
CA GLU A 43 8.06 6.92 -6.11
C GLU A 43 6.76 6.12 -5.97
N VAL A 44 6.73 5.29 -4.93
CA VAL A 44 5.57 4.46 -4.57
C VAL A 44 5.24 4.60 -3.10
N PHE A 45 3.96 4.52 -2.77
CA PHE A 45 3.49 4.40 -1.38
C PHE A 45 3.08 2.96 -1.13
N VAL A 46 3.72 2.30 -0.16
CA VAL A 46 3.51 0.88 0.12
C VAL A 46 2.78 0.70 1.45
N LEU A 47 1.86 -0.27 1.47
CA LEU A 47 1.15 -0.73 2.66
C LEU A 47 1.38 -2.23 2.79
N GLY A 48 1.69 -2.69 4.00
CA GLY A 48 1.70 -4.12 4.30
C GLY A 48 0.30 -4.62 4.60
N ASP A 49 0.04 -5.89 4.29
CA ASP A 49 -1.27 -6.52 4.51
C ASP A 49 -1.53 -6.78 6.00
N ASN A 50 -0.47 -7.05 6.76
CA ASN A 50 -0.52 -7.09 8.23
C ASN A 50 -0.54 -5.65 8.79
N ARG A 51 -1.63 -4.92 8.52
CA ARG A 51 -1.79 -3.48 8.80
C ARG A 51 -1.32 -3.03 10.18
N PRO A 52 -1.72 -3.66 11.31
CA PRO A 52 -1.30 -3.18 12.63
C PRO A 52 0.19 -3.41 12.93
N ASN A 53 0.85 -4.34 12.23
CA ASN A 53 2.24 -4.74 12.50
C ASN A 53 3.21 -4.37 11.38
N SER A 54 2.78 -3.58 10.40
CA SER A 54 3.60 -3.22 9.24
C SER A 54 4.20 -1.83 9.40
N TYR A 55 5.53 -1.75 9.43
CA TYR A 55 6.28 -0.50 9.37
C TYR A 55 6.52 -0.13 7.90
N ASP A 56 5.52 0.50 7.29
CA ASP A 56 5.47 0.81 5.86
C ASP A 56 5.39 2.33 5.60
N SER A 57 4.92 2.74 4.41
CA SER A 57 4.91 4.16 4.01
C SER A 57 4.08 5.08 4.92
N ARG A 58 3.19 4.53 5.75
CA ARG A 58 2.49 5.30 6.80
C ARG A 58 3.43 5.93 7.82
N TYR A 59 4.62 5.35 8.00
CA TYR A 59 5.67 5.83 8.91
C TYR A 59 6.91 6.31 8.14
N LEU A 60 7.25 5.64 7.04
CA LEU A 60 8.47 5.87 6.27
C LEU A 60 8.34 6.96 5.19
N GLY A 61 7.12 7.26 4.76
CA GLY A 61 6.86 8.00 3.52
C GLY A 61 7.01 7.11 2.27
N SER A 62 7.01 7.73 1.09
CA SER A 62 7.15 7.04 -0.19
C SER A 62 8.57 6.51 -0.43
N ILE A 63 8.66 5.51 -1.31
CA ILE A 63 9.91 4.81 -1.64
C ILE A 63 10.22 5.03 -3.13
N PRO A 64 11.45 5.42 -3.50
CA PRO A 64 11.86 5.50 -4.90
C PRO A 64 11.72 4.17 -5.63
N ILE A 65 11.16 4.20 -6.85
CA ILE A 65 11.00 3.00 -7.70
C ILE A 65 12.34 2.30 -7.95
N SER A 66 13.44 3.05 -8.01
CA SER A 66 14.80 2.52 -8.17
C SER A 66 15.25 1.60 -7.01
N ARG A 67 14.61 1.68 -5.84
CA ARG A 67 14.88 0.78 -4.70
C ARG A 67 14.11 -0.54 -4.78
N ILE A 68 13.12 -0.65 -5.66
CA ILE A 68 12.33 -1.86 -5.86
C ILE A 68 13.19 -2.88 -6.63
N LYS A 69 13.39 -4.07 -6.04
CA LYS A 69 14.23 -5.11 -6.65
C LYS A 69 13.43 -6.12 -7.48
N ALA A 70 12.21 -6.44 -7.05
CA ALA A 70 11.39 -7.46 -7.69
C ALA A 70 9.90 -7.27 -7.35
N LYS A 71 9.04 -7.99 -8.07
CA LYS A 71 7.63 -8.17 -7.78
C LYS A 71 7.37 -9.67 -7.53
N MET A 72 6.59 -9.99 -6.50
CA MET A 72 6.14 -11.35 -6.25
C MET A 72 5.28 -11.84 -7.44
N LEU A 73 5.68 -12.95 -8.05
CA LEU A 73 5.01 -13.48 -9.24
C LEU A 73 3.88 -14.46 -8.88
N CYS A 74 4.15 -15.42 -8.00
CA CYS A 74 3.18 -16.41 -7.55
C CYS A 74 3.50 -16.93 -6.16
N ASP A 75 2.46 -17.37 -5.45
CA ASP A 75 2.59 -18.16 -4.22
C ASP A 75 2.42 -19.64 -4.57
N ILE A 76 3.52 -20.37 -4.48
CA ILE A 76 3.60 -21.78 -4.87
C ILE A 76 2.76 -22.66 -3.93
N ASN A 77 2.54 -22.25 -2.68
CA ASN A 77 1.77 -23.04 -1.71
C ASN A 77 0.30 -23.17 -2.12
N ASN A 78 -0.23 -22.18 -2.84
CA ASN A 78 -1.60 -22.19 -3.34
C ASN A 78 -1.72 -22.83 -4.74
N ILE A 79 -0.61 -23.18 -5.40
CA ILE A 79 -0.61 -23.86 -6.70
C ILE A 79 -0.71 -25.38 -6.53
N PHE A 80 -0.08 -25.94 -5.49
CA PHE A 80 -0.02 -27.38 -5.25
C PHE A 80 -0.97 -27.86 -4.13
N ARG A 81 -1.95 -27.04 -3.77
CA ARG A 81 -2.98 -27.37 -2.78
C ARG A 81 -4.22 -27.97 -3.42
#